data_AF-K2GAT9-F1
#
_entry.id   AF-K2GAT9-F1
#
_cell.length_a   1.000
_cell.length_b   1.000
_cell.length_c   1.000
_cell.angle_alpha   90.00
_cell.angle_beta   90.00
_cell.angle_gamma   90.00
#
_symmetry.space_group_name_H-M   'P 1'
#
loop_
_entity.id
_entity.type
_entity.pdbx_description
1 polymer ?
#
loop_
_entity_poly.entity_id
_entity_poly.type
_entity_poly.pdbx_seq_one_letter_code
_entity_poly.pdbx_strand_id
1 'polypeptide(L)'
;YDATGRFYAGTNECPQVNGISYDYRKMTITNVPYETIILEDVDLNIFFGTNETVFTPKNVIIKKSKTFSNMKYSFVNGLSTITLDGVFEHNTINSYDIQDIIFHILDFKATFVNEGDSKYIKVIKNGPTSQLNTITFNGLFNVNPITFTVNACDYVMTGNNITIEDQSDVYKLECNNQIKYFYCGGVSNVELHCVDNQEKISIDISINDVFTLYGSSVPTIVSNSNASTIKINSANDKSENVLISLQSHSYNLRVVNKESTVYASQIIEGTVQFIQSNTWKITTDALIESILVDEKDLIVVGMNGKKINNNNGVYSVGVDGHCETAQIGKEFKCISDESLSDNSSEHDDSENSLSNDSSSISESSETSSSHESTETSSETSETQNSESNSMTNDSDDSNNNADNDNGLSGGAIFAIVLGLLIVLIIIIIVIAVLVYFFVFKPKKQSTYTGI
;
A
#
# COMPACT_ATOMS: atom_id res chain seq x y z
N TYR A 1 2.43 34.05 15.76
CA TYR A 1 1.10 33.53 15.41
C TYR A 1 0.15 34.70 15.23
N ASP A 2 -0.74 34.66 14.24
CA ASP A 2 -1.79 35.66 14.05
C ASP A 2 -3.20 35.04 13.98
N ALA A 3 -4.22 35.90 14.06
CA ALA A 3 -5.63 35.49 14.02
C ALA A 3 -6.06 34.79 12.71
N THR A 4 -5.19 34.74 11.70
CA THR A 4 -5.44 34.13 10.40
C THR A 4 -4.86 32.71 10.27
N GLY A 5 -4.28 32.16 11.35
CA GLY A 5 -3.71 30.82 11.36
C GLY A 5 -2.28 30.75 10.81
N ARG A 6 -1.56 31.89 10.77
CA ARG A 6 -0.17 31.95 10.31
C ARG A 6 0.81 31.85 11.47
N PHE A 7 1.84 31.04 11.28
CA PHE A 7 2.95 30.85 12.21
C PHE A 7 4.24 31.32 11.52
N TYR A 8 4.99 32.15 12.24
CA TYR A 8 6.23 32.77 11.77
C TYR A 8 7.36 32.45 12.74
N ALA A 9 8.57 32.20 12.25
CA ALA A 9 9.76 32.21 13.10
C ALA A 9 10.04 33.60 13.69
N GLY A 10 10.40 33.68 14.98
CA GLY A 10 10.98 34.89 15.56
C GLY A 10 10.30 35.50 16.79
N THR A 11 9.26 34.89 17.36
CA THR A 11 8.70 35.35 18.64
C THR A 11 8.86 34.29 19.71
N ASN A 12 9.71 34.54 20.72
CA ASN A 12 10.01 33.64 21.85
C ASN A 12 8.79 33.25 22.71
N GLU A 13 7.61 33.76 22.38
CA GLU A 13 6.35 33.43 23.03
C GLU A 13 5.35 33.02 21.93
N CYS A 14 5.09 31.72 21.79
CA CYS A 14 3.86 31.27 21.13
C CYS A 14 2.73 31.43 22.15
N PRO A 15 1.69 32.25 21.89
CA PRO A 15 0.53 32.29 22.77
C PRO A 15 -0.05 30.88 22.83
N GLN A 16 -0.31 30.37 24.04
CA GLN A 16 -1.09 29.16 24.18
C GLN A 16 -2.52 29.48 23.75
N VAL A 17 -2.81 29.15 22.49
CA VAL A 17 -4.15 29.20 21.92
C VAL A 17 -4.75 27.81 22.03
N ASN A 18 -6.08 27.72 22.18
CA ASN A 18 -6.76 26.42 22.22
C ASN A 18 -6.31 25.54 21.05
N GLY A 19 -5.82 24.33 21.37
CA GLY A 19 -5.37 23.35 20.38
C GLY A 19 -3.90 23.47 19.97
N ILE A 20 -3.13 24.44 20.44
CA ILE A 20 -1.69 24.59 20.15
C ILE A 20 -0.89 24.49 21.46
N SER A 21 0.02 23.51 21.54
CA SER A 21 1.00 23.42 22.62
C SER A 21 2.41 23.58 22.09
N TYR A 22 3.25 24.24 22.89
CA TYR A 22 4.64 24.49 22.57
C TYR A 22 5.53 23.93 23.69
N ASP A 23 6.58 23.23 23.29
CA ASP A 23 7.66 22.71 24.12
C ASP A 23 8.99 23.00 23.41
N TYR A 24 10.13 22.80 24.08
CA TYR A 24 11.44 23.09 23.53
C TYR A 24 11.64 22.44 22.14
N ARG A 25 11.72 23.29 21.10
CA ARG A 25 11.83 22.91 19.68
C ARG A 25 10.69 22.03 19.14
N LYS A 26 9.54 21.99 19.83
CA LYS A 26 8.40 21.15 19.47
C LYS A 26 7.10 21.96 19.51
N MET A 27 6.27 21.83 18.48
CA MET A 27 4.93 22.39 18.44
C MET A 27 3.93 21.25 18.17
N THR A 28 2.82 21.20 18.91
CA THR A 28 1.72 20.27 18.63
C THR A 28 0.47 21.07 18.32
N ILE A 29 -0.18 20.76 17.21
CA ILE A 29 -1.38 21.42 16.71
C ILE A 29 -2.48 20.38 16.58
N THR A 30 -3.59 20.57 17.28
CA THR A 30 -4.69 19.57 17.37
C THR A 30 -6.01 20.18 16.91
N ASN A 31 -6.80 20.71 17.84
CA ASN A 31 -8.13 21.24 17.61
C ASN A 31 -8.07 22.77 17.46
N VAL A 32 -7.57 23.23 16.30
CA VAL A 32 -7.58 24.64 15.96
C VAL A 32 -8.80 24.97 15.11
N PRO A 33 -9.42 26.16 15.24
CA PRO A 33 -10.64 26.52 14.52
C PRO A 33 -10.39 26.92 13.05
N TYR A 34 -9.19 26.70 12.54
CA TYR A 34 -8.76 27.15 11.22
C TYR A 34 -8.88 26.02 10.20
N GLU A 35 -9.43 26.33 9.03
CA GLU A 35 -9.42 25.40 7.89
C GLU A 35 -8.02 25.28 7.26
N THR A 36 -7.21 26.35 7.37
CA THR A 36 -5.87 26.43 6.78
C THR A 36 -4.85 26.85 7.82
N ILE A 37 -3.72 26.14 7.85
CA ILE A 37 -2.53 26.49 8.63
C ILE A 37 -1.43 26.92 7.67
N ILE A 38 -0.75 28.02 7.96
CA ILE A 38 0.42 28.47 7.20
C ILE A 38 1.62 28.51 8.13
N LEU A 39 2.65 27.76 7.77
CA LEU A 39 3.94 27.70 8.48
C LEU A 39 4.98 28.40 7.61
N GLU A 40 5.45 29.56 8.04
CA GLU A 40 6.44 30.34 7.32
C GLU A 40 7.76 30.34 8.08
N ASP A 41 8.76 29.70 7.48
CA ASP A 41 10.13 29.64 8.00
C ASP A 41 10.24 29.04 9.42
N VAL A 42 9.33 28.14 9.79
CA VAL A 42 9.25 27.56 11.13
C VAL A 42 10.28 26.45 11.33
N ASP A 43 11.35 26.75 12.07
CA ASP A 43 12.42 25.80 12.42
C ASP A 43 12.11 25.00 13.70
N LEU A 44 11.07 24.17 13.66
CA LEU A 44 10.61 23.35 14.79
C LEU A 44 10.18 21.96 14.32
N ASN A 45 10.15 21.00 15.25
CA ASN A 45 9.43 19.76 15.04
C ASN A 45 7.94 20.00 15.28
N ILE A 46 7.11 19.80 14.26
CA ILE A 46 5.68 20.07 14.34
C ILE A 46 4.89 18.77 14.28
N PHE A 47 3.94 18.62 15.18
CA PHE A 47 3.02 17.49 15.28
C PHE A 47 1.60 17.96 14.98
N PHE A 48 0.96 17.38 13.97
CA PHE A 48 -0.42 17.66 13.59
C PHE A 48 -1.30 16.50 14.06
N GLY A 49 -2.13 16.76 15.06
CA GLY A 49 -2.94 15.77 15.75
C GLY A 49 -2.18 15.02 16.84
N THR A 50 -2.91 14.12 17.51
CA THR A 50 -2.37 13.11 18.44
C THR A 50 -3.10 11.80 18.18
N ASN A 51 -2.73 10.72 18.88
CA ASN A 51 -3.47 9.46 18.78
C ASN A 51 -4.92 9.61 19.26
N GLU A 52 -5.21 10.55 20.16
CA GLU A 52 -6.52 10.77 20.76
C GLU A 52 -7.32 11.89 20.07
N THR A 53 -6.65 12.76 19.32
CA THR A 53 -7.27 13.95 18.72
C THR A 53 -7.04 14.00 17.22
N VAL A 54 -8.12 14.08 16.46
CA VAL A 54 -8.09 14.26 15.00
C VAL A 54 -7.69 15.69 14.66
N PHE A 55 -6.72 15.83 13.76
CA PHE A 55 -6.38 17.10 13.13
C PHE A 55 -7.45 17.46 12.09
N THR A 56 -8.15 18.56 12.32
CA THR A 56 -9.30 19.01 11.53
C THR A 56 -9.01 20.01 10.40
N PRO A 57 -7.89 20.79 10.39
CA PRO A 57 -7.58 21.67 9.27
C PRO A 57 -7.44 20.88 7.97
N LYS A 58 -8.00 21.43 6.88
CA LYS A 58 -7.97 20.79 5.57
C LYS A 58 -6.69 21.10 4.80
N ASN A 59 -6.06 22.23 5.06
CA ASN A 59 -4.90 22.69 4.32
C ASN A 59 -3.75 23.05 5.27
N VAL A 60 -2.56 22.59 4.94
CA VAL A 60 -1.30 22.97 5.59
C VAL A 60 -0.36 23.50 4.52
N ILE A 61 0.01 24.77 4.61
CA ILE A 61 0.93 25.40 3.68
C ILE A 61 2.26 25.60 4.39
N ILE A 62 3.32 24.96 3.90
CA ILE A 62 4.68 25.07 4.44
C ILE A 62 5.49 25.95 3.48
N LYS A 63 5.77 27.17 3.93
CA LYS A 63 6.56 28.16 3.21
C LYS A 63 7.99 28.19 3.72
N LYS A 64 8.96 28.01 2.83
CA LYS A 64 10.39 28.02 3.16
C LYS A 64 11.15 29.01 2.27
N SER A 65 11.58 30.11 2.86
CA SER A 65 12.41 31.13 2.20
C SER A 65 13.91 30.98 2.52
N LYS A 66 14.26 30.22 3.56
CA LYS A 66 15.65 30.02 4.04
C LYS A 66 16.00 28.54 4.19
N THR A 67 17.29 28.23 4.20
CA THR A 67 17.79 26.89 4.54
C THR A 67 17.63 26.65 6.05
N PHE A 68 16.95 25.55 6.41
CA PHE A 68 16.81 25.05 7.78
C PHE A 68 17.32 23.63 7.83
N SER A 69 17.99 23.26 8.91
CA SER A 69 18.51 21.92 9.15
C SER A 69 17.51 21.08 9.95
N ASN A 70 17.17 19.90 9.45
CA ASN A 70 16.51 18.82 10.19
C ASN A 70 15.11 19.14 10.75
N MET A 71 14.22 19.66 9.90
CA MET A 71 12.81 19.87 10.27
C MET A 71 12.01 18.58 10.11
N LYS A 72 11.18 18.27 11.11
CA LYS A 72 10.27 17.13 11.09
C LYS A 72 8.83 17.57 11.25
N TYR A 73 7.99 17.23 10.27
CA TYR A 73 6.55 17.40 10.29
C TYR A 73 5.89 16.04 10.50
N SER A 74 5.23 15.84 11.64
CA SER A 74 4.58 14.58 12.00
C SER A 74 3.06 14.75 11.91
N PHE A 75 2.42 14.07 10.97
CA PHE A 75 0.99 14.04 10.77
C PHE A 75 0.43 12.76 11.40
N VAL A 76 -0.22 12.91 12.54
CA VAL A 76 -0.54 11.78 13.43
C VAL A 76 -1.90 11.17 13.11
N ASN A 77 -2.94 11.99 13.04
CA ASN A 77 -4.32 11.53 12.84
C ASN A 77 -5.13 12.62 12.13
N GLY A 78 -5.73 12.32 10.98
CA GLY A 78 -6.56 13.27 10.22
C GLY A 78 -6.39 13.20 8.70
N LEU A 79 -6.87 14.24 8.02
CA LEU A 79 -6.81 14.39 6.57
C LEU A 79 -6.49 15.84 6.21
N SER A 80 -5.44 16.05 5.42
CA SER A 80 -5.14 17.38 4.87
C SER A 80 -4.41 17.33 3.54
N THR A 81 -4.56 18.42 2.79
CA THR A 81 -3.69 18.80 1.69
C THR A 81 -2.50 19.58 2.24
N ILE A 82 -1.29 19.17 1.86
CA ILE A 82 -0.02 19.78 2.25
C ILE A 82 0.57 20.47 1.02
N THR A 83 0.64 21.79 1.03
CA THR A 83 1.26 22.59 -0.04
C THR A 83 2.66 22.99 0.37
N LEU A 84 3.65 22.69 -0.46
CA LEU A 84 5.04 23.12 -0.25
C LEU A 84 5.36 24.31 -1.14
N ASP A 85 5.73 25.43 -0.53
CA ASP A 85 6.06 26.68 -1.21
C ASP A 85 7.48 27.12 -0.84
N GLY A 86 8.36 27.33 -1.83
CA GLY A 86 9.76 27.70 -1.61
C GLY A 86 10.78 26.62 -1.99
N VAL A 87 11.99 26.67 -1.42
CA VAL A 87 13.14 25.83 -1.85
C VAL A 87 13.28 24.59 -0.95
N PHE A 88 13.09 23.41 -1.55
CA PHE A 88 13.20 22.10 -0.89
C PHE A 88 14.21 21.25 -1.68
N GLU A 89 15.49 21.48 -1.44
CA GLU A 89 16.59 20.81 -2.14
C GLU A 89 17.26 19.78 -1.22
N HIS A 90 17.71 18.67 -1.81
CA HIS A 90 18.58 17.72 -1.12
C HIS A 90 19.97 18.34 -0.99
N ASN A 91 20.37 18.72 0.23
CA ASN A 91 21.65 19.37 0.46
C ASN A 91 22.56 18.47 1.32
N THR A 92 23.54 17.83 0.68
CA THR A 92 24.54 16.98 1.31
C THR A 92 25.77 17.81 1.68
N ILE A 93 25.64 18.69 2.66
CA ILE A 93 26.80 19.44 3.17
C ILE A 93 27.55 18.53 4.17
N ASN A 94 28.71 18.02 3.76
CA ASN A 94 29.67 17.27 4.59
C ASN A 94 29.12 16.02 5.32
N SER A 95 28.70 14.98 4.60
CA SER A 95 28.46 13.56 5.02
C SER A 95 27.73 13.25 6.35
N TYR A 96 27.35 14.22 7.16
CA TYR A 96 26.80 14.06 8.51
C TYR A 96 25.60 14.98 8.78
N ASP A 97 25.47 16.11 8.07
CA ASP A 97 24.32 17.01 8.18
C ASP A 97 23.50 17.00 6.89
N ILE A 98 22.71 15.95 6.70
CA ILE A 98 21.72 15.91 5.62
C ILE A 98 20.55 16.80 6.04
N GLN A 99 20.35 17.93 5.34
CA GLN A 99 19.25 18.86 5.62
C GLN A 99 17.91 18.35 5.03
N ASP A 100 17.49 17.17 5.47
CA ASP A 100 16.24 16.58 5.01
C ASP A 100 15.04 17.25 5.70
N ILE A 101 13.98 17.49 4.92
CA ILE A 101 12.66 17.74 5.47
C ILE A 101 11.96 16.39 5.56
N ILE A 102 11.63 16.01 6.78
CA ILE A 102 11.11 14.69 7.09
C ILE A 102 9.62 14.79 7.43
N PHE A 103 8.79 14.14 6.62
CA PHE A 103 7.37 14.00 6.84
C PHE A 103 7.08 12.63 7.48
N HIS A 104 6.71 12.60 8.76
CA HIS A 104 6.23 11.40 9.42
C HIS A 104 4.71 11.31 9.29
N ILE A 105 4.22 10.39 8.49
CA ILE A 105 2.79 10.13 8.28
C ILE A 105 2.42 8.87 9.10
N LEU A 106 1.55 9.04 10.10
CA LEU A 106 0.97 7.95 10.89
C LEU A 106 -0.45 7.66 10.37
N ASP A 107 -1.50 7.71 11.21
CA ASP A 107 -2.93 7.52 10.88
C ASP A 107 -3.51 8.70 10.07
N PHE A 108 -2.82 9.12 9.02
CA PHE A 108 -3.10 10.37 8.32
C PHE A 108 -3.13 10.18 6.80
N LYS A 109 -4.16 10.73 6.15
CA LYS A 109 -4.22 10.82 4.69
C LYS A 109 -3.69 12.19 4.24
N ALA A 110 -2.60 12.18 3.48
CA ALA A 110 -1.91 13.38 3.04
C ALA A 110 -1.93 13.51 1.52
N THR A 111 -2.26 14.69 1.01
CA THR A 111 -2.07 15.06 -0.39
C THR A 111 -1.02 16.16 -0.49
N PHE A 112 0.17 15.84 -0.98
CA PHE A 112 1.22 16.81 -1.24
C PHE A 112 1.00 17.51 -2.59
N VAL A 113 1.08 18.83 -2.59
CA VAL A 113 0.92 19.67 -3.79
C VAL A 113 2.17 20.53 -3.99
N ASN A 114 2.72 20.49 -5.19
CA ASN A 114 3.84 21.33 -5.64
C ASN A 114 3.52 21.94 -7.02
N GLU A 115 3.57 23.27 -7.12
CA GLU A 115 3.25 24.03 -8.35
C GLU A 115 4.49 24.59 -9.07
N GLY A 116 5.69 24.11 -8.75
CA GLY A 116 6.93 24.60 -9.36
C GLY A 116 8.00 23.52 -9.55
N ASP A 117 9.26 23.92 -9.36
CA ASP A 117 10.42 23.03 -9.49
C ASP A 117 10.32 21.81 -8.57
N SER A 118 10.98 20.71 -8.96
CA SER A 118 11.00 19.47 -8.17
C SER A 118 11.41 19.73 -6.73
N LYS A 119 10.64 19.19 -5.78
CA LYS A 119 10.92 19.29 -4.34
C LYS A 119 11.46 17.96 -3.84
N TYR A 120 12.58 18.02 -3.13
CA TYR A 120 13.10 16.90 -2.38
C TYR A 120 12.42 16.79 -1.02
N ILE A 121 11.87 15.62 -0.72
CA ILE A 121 11.30 15.33 0.59
C ILE A 121 11.62 13.90 1.02
N LYS A 122 11.71 13.72 2.33
CA LYS A 122 11.81 12.41 2.95
C LYS A 122 10.51 12.07 3.61
N VAL A 123 9.94 10.93 3.25
CA VAL A 123 8.60 10.54 3.72
C VAL A 123 8.72 9.26 4.51
N ILE A 124 8.35 9.36 5.78
CA ILE A 124 8.29 8.25 6.71
C ILE A 124 6.83 7.85 6.90
N LYS A 125 6.46 6.65 6.47
CA LYS A 125 5.16 6.05 6.80
C LYS A 125 5.36 5.10 7.99
N ASN A 126 4.80 5.46 9.13
CA ASN A 126 4.98 4.72 10.38
C ASN A 126 3.88 3.66 10.52
N GLY A 127 4.24 2.39 10.25
CA GLY A 127 3.52 1.20 10.71
C GLY A 127 2.09 1.01 10.18
N PRO A 128 1.44 -0.12 10.56
CA PRO A 128 0.02 -0.33 10.33
C PRO A 128 -0.73 0.87 10.86
N THR A 129 -1.55 1.43 9.99
CA THR A 129 -2.49 2.45 10.37
C THR A 129 -3.88 1.84 10.26
N SER A 130 -4.77 2.25 11.14
CA SER A 130 -6.15 1.77 11.12
C SER A 130 -6.91 2.28 9.89
N GLN A 131 -6.30 3.19 9.11
CA GLN A 131 -6.86 3.79 7.90
C GLN A 131 -5.91 3.59 6.73
N LEU A 132 -6.49 3.52 5.53
CA LEU A 132 -5.73 3.43 4.28
C LEU A 132 -4.99 4.76 4.03
N ASN A 133 -3.77 4.85 4.54
CA ASN A 133 -2.94 6.06 4.44
C ASN A 133 -2.14 6.06 3.16
N THR A 134 -2.87 6.25 2.07
CA THR A 134 -2.27 6.58 0.79
C THR A 134 -1.77 8.02 0.85
N ILE A 135 -0.50 8.21 0.51
CA ILE A 135 0.09 9.53 0.33
C ILE A 135 -0.02 9.89 -1.15
N THR A 136 -0.73 10.96 -1.48
CA THR A 136 -0.90 11.42 -2.85
C THR A 136 0.07 12.55 -3.15
N PHE A 137 0.72 12.54 -4.32
CA PHE A 137 1.59 13.60 -4.80
C PHE A 137 1.06 14.21 -6.10
N ASN A 138 0.83 15.51 -6.07
CA ASN A 138 0.42 16.32 -7.22
C ASN A 138 1.54 17.34 -7.52
N GLY A 139 2.30 17.11 -8.58
CA GLY A 139 3.46 17.94 -8.95
C GLY A 139 4.75 17.13 -9.01
N LEU A 140 5.87 17.80 -9.27
CA LEU A 140 7.19 17.17 -9.37
C LEU A 140 7.80 16.98 -7.98
N PHE A 141 8.12 15.74 -7.62
CA PHE A 141 8.75 15.41 -6.35
C PHE A 141 9.90 14.42 -6.53
N ASN A 142 10.98 14.62 -5.77
CA ASN A 142 11.99 13.62 -5.50
C ASN A 142 11.76 13.10 -4.07
N VAL A 143 11.29 11.86 -3.96
CA VAL A 143 10.88 11.27 -2.68
C VAL A 143 11.90 10.22 -2.28
N ASN A 144 12.39 10.34 -1.05
CA ASN A 144 13.13 9.28 -0.37
C ASN A 144 12.18 8.61 0.65
N PRO A 145 11.52 7.51 0.28
CA PRO A 145 10.62 6.81 1.17
C PRO A 145 11.42 6.04 2.22
N ILE A 146 11.06 6.20 3.49
CA ILE A 146 11.52 5.33 4.57
C ILE A 146 10.29 4.70 5.21
N THR A 147 10.10 3.42 4.94
CA THR A 147 9.09 2.60 5.61
C THR A 147 9.77 1.79 6.72
N PHE A 148 9.13 1.70 7.88
CA PHE A 148 9.69 1.00 9.06
C PHE A 148 9.13 -0.41 9.25
N THR A 149 8.32 -0.90 8.31
CA THR A 149 7.69 -2.20 8.41
C THR A 149 8.57 -3.25 7.77
N VAL A 150 9.40 -3.91 8.58
CA VAL A 150 10.07 -5.15 8.20
C VAL A 150 8.98 -6.21 7.94
N ASN A 151 9.17 -7.07 6.93
CA ASN A 151 8.29 -8.21 6.67
C ASN A 151 6.84 -7.83 6.34
N ALA A 152 6.65 -6.81 5.49
CA ALA A 152 5.32 -6.35 5.12
C ALA A 152 5.26 -5.81 3.70
N CYS A 153 4.06 -5.83 3.13
CA CYS A 153 3.74 -5.21 1.85
C CYS A 153 2.57 -4.24 2.02
N ASP A 154 2.77 -3.00 1.57
CA ASP A 154 1.88 -1.86 1.80
C ASP A 154 1.77 -0.98 0.55
N TYR A 155 0.59 -0.42 0.33
CA TYR A 155 0.36 0.65 -0.63
C TYR A 155 0.70 2.00 0.00
N VAL A 156 1.84 2.57 -0.39
CA VAL A 156 2.42 3.73 0.31
C VAL A 156 2.06 5.03 -0.38
N MET A 157 2.17 5.11 -1.71
CA MET A 157 2.13 6.39 -2.43
C MET A 157 1.44 6.29 -3.79
N THR A 158 0.90 7.42 -4.26
CA THR A 158 0.43 7.59 -5.64
C THR A 158 0.75 8.98 -6.17
N GLY A 159 1.05 9.06 -7.47
CA GLY A 159 1.31 10.32 -8.16
C GLY A 159 2.09 10.11 -9.44
N ASN A 160 1.80 10.92 -10.46
CA ASN A 160 2.32 10.68 -11.81
C ASN A 160 3.73 11.25 -12.04
N ASN A 161 4.24 12.07 -11.12
CA ASN A 161 5.43 12.90 -11.29
C ASN A 161 6.39 12.73 -10.10
N ILE A 162 6.61 11.49 -9.67
CA ILE A 162 7.47 11.13 -8.53
C ILE A 162 8.73 10.43 -9.01
N THR A 163 9.89 10.94 -8.61
CA THR A 163 11.18 10.23 -8.69
C THR A 163 11.53 9.66 -7.32
N ILE A 164 11.85 8.36 -7.25
CA ILE A 164 12.21 7.69 -5.99
C ILE A 164 13.72 7.43 -5.98
N GLU A 165 14.41 7.92 -4.94
CA GLU A 165 15.89 7.82 -4.84
C GLU A 165 16.39 6.46 -4.33
N ASP A 166 15.63 5.78 -3.47
CA ASP A 166 15.93 4.42 -3.02
C ASP A 166 14.77 3.50 -3.41
N GLN A 167 15.06 2.61 -4.37
CA GLN A 167 14.06 1.70 -4.93
C GLN A 167 14.13 0.30 -4.30
N SER A 168 14.97 0.10 -3.29
CA SER A 168 14.99 -1.18 -2.59
C SER A 168 13.60 -1.44 -1.99
N ASP A 169 13.02 -2.58 -2.36
CA ASP A 169 11.69 -3.02 -1.94
C ASP A 169 10.51 -2.11 -2.37
N VAL A 170 10.71 -1.16 -3.29
CA VAL A 170 9.64 -0.31 -3.83
C VAL A 170 9.28 -0.71 -5.26
N TYR A 171 7.99 -1.00 -5.47
CA TYR A 171 7.46 -1.48 -6.74
C TYR A 171 6.45 -0.50 -7.33
N LYS A 172 6.54 -0.24 -8.63
CA LYS A 172 5.69 0.70 -9.37
C LYS A 172 4.63 -0.05 -10.18
N LEU A 173 3.35 0.26 -9.96
CA LEU A 173 2.23 -0.15 -10.82
C LEU A 173 1.69 1.07 -11.54
N GLU A 174 1.53 0.98 -12.87
CA GLU A 174 0.90 2.01 -13.67
C GLU A 174 -0.40 1.45 -14.27
N CYS A 175 -1.53 2.05 -13.91
CA CYS A 175 -2.85 1.61 -14.35
C CYS A 175 -3.79 2.82 -14.48
N ASN A 176 -4.54 2.93 -15.57
CA ASN A 176 -5.50 4.03 -15.79
C ASN A 176 -4.90 5.44 -15.64
N ASN A 177 -3.68 5.68 -16.14
CA ASN A 177 -2.95 6.95 -15.94
C ASN A 177 -2.73 7.35 -14.47
N GLN A 178 -2.79 6.37 -13.57
CA GLN A 178 -2.40 6.52 -12.17
C GLN A 178 -1.19 5.63 -11.91
N ILE A 179 -0.17 6.23 -11.31
CA ILE A 179 0.98 5.50 -10.81
C ILE A 179 0.79 5.25 -9.31
N LYS A 180 0.95 4.00 -8.91
CA LYS A 180 0.88 3.51 -7.53
C LYS A 180 2.21 2.89 -7.14
N TYR A 181 2.65 3.16 -5.93
CA TYR A 181 3.90 2.64 -5.39
C TYR A 181 3.62 1.78 -4.16
N PHE A 182 4.16 0.57 -4.20
CA PHE A 182 4.06 -0.42 -3.14
C PHE A 182 5.42 -0.59 -2.49
N TYR A 183 5.46 -0.67 -1.17
CA TYR A 183 6.65 -1.09 -0.45
C TYR A 183 6.44 -2.51 0.04
N CYS A 184 7.30 -3.45 -0.33
CA CYS A 184 7.17 -4.86 0.04
C CYS A 184 8.52 -5.41 0.50
N GLY A 185 8.76 -5.38 1.82
CA GLY A 185 9.95 -5.94 2.44
C GLY A 185 9.74 -7.39 2.90
N GLY A 186 10.73 -8.26 2.72
CA GLY A 186 10.64 -9.68 3.09
C GLY A 186 9.92 -10.56 2.04
N VAL A 187 9.88 -10.11 0.80
CA VAL A 187 9.36 -10.84 -0.37
C VAL A 187 10.52 -11.28 -1.25
N SER A 188 10.40 -12.42 -1.92
CA SER A 188 11.36 -12.85 -2.96
C SER A 188 10.99 -12.36 -4.34
N ASN A 189 9.69 -12.15 -4.60
CA ASN A 189 9.17 -11.73 -5.88
C ASN A 189 7.90 -10.91 -5.68
N VAL A 190 7.72 -9.89 -6.53
CA VAL A 190 6.50 -9.09 -6.62
C VAL A 190 6.21 -8.84 -8.10
N GLU A 191 5.05 -9.28 -8.54
CA GLU A 191 4.54 -9.06 -9.88
C GLU A 191 3.31 -8.15 -9.82
N LEU A 192 3.35 -7.06 -10.58
CA LEU A 192 2.30 -6.06 -10.62
C LEU A 192 1.63 -6.10 -11.99
N HIS A 193 0.32 -6.30 -12.01
CA HIS A 193 -0.45 -6.38 -13.25
C HIS A 193 -1.56 -5.33 -13.28
N CYS A 194 -1.75 -4.72 -14.45
CA CYS A 194 -2.93 -3.95 -14.81
C CYS A 194 -3.49 -4.58 -16.09
N VAL A 195 -4.53 -5.39 -15.98
CA VAL A 195 -5.18 -6.06 -17.11
C VAL A 195 -6.64 -5.63 -17.13
N ASP A 196 -7.12 -5.13 -18.27
CA ASP A 196 -8.49 -4.61 -18.42
C ASP A 196 -8.88 -3.60 -17.35
N ASN A 197 -7.95 -2.71 -16.98
CA ASN A 197 -8.10 -1.70 -15.94
C ASN A 197 -8.32 -2.28 -14.52
N GLN A 198 -8.11 -3.58 -14.36
CA GLN A 198 -8.09 -4.25 -13.06
C GLN A 198 -6.66 -4.37 -12.57
N GLU A 199 -6.43 -3.76 -11.42
CA GLU A 199 -5.16 -3.82 -10.72
C GLU A 199 -5.05 -5.13 -9.96
N LYS A 200 -3.87 -5.74 -10.00
CA LYS A 200 -3.59 -6.98 -9.28
C LYS A 200 -2.13 -7.03 -8.87
N ILE A 201 -1.88 -7.54 -7.67
CA ILE A 201 -0.54 -7.73 -7.11
C ILE A 201 -0.39 -9.22 -6.84
N SER A 202 0.69 -9.82 -7.32
CA SER A 202 1.09 -11.18 -6.95
C SER A 202 2.40 -11.09 -6.17
N ILE A 203 2.48 -11.75 -5.02
CA ILE A 203 3.69 -11.77 -4.19
C ILE A 203 4.12 -13.19 -3.82
N ASP A 204 5.44 -13.37 -3.74
CA ASP A 204 6.07 -14.55 -3.14
C ASP A 204 6.79 -14.12 -1.86
N ILE A 205 6.40 -14.69 -0.73
CA ILE A 205 6.92 -14.34 0.60
C ILE A 205 8.07 -15.28 0.97
N SER A 206 9.25 -14.72 1.25
CA SER A 206 10.49 -15.48 1.46
C SER A 206 10.93 -15.61 2.92
N ILE A 207 10.18 -15.04 3.85
CA ILE A 207 10.50 -15.01 5.27
C ILE A 207 9.86 -16.16 6.03
N ASN A 208 10.52 -16.63 7.10
CA ASN A 208 10.04 -17.69 7.99
C ASN A 208 9.41 -17.14 9.28
N ASP A 209 8.77 -15.98 9.20
CA ASP A 209 8.19 -15.27 10.35
C ASP A 209 6.80 -14.73 9.97
N VAL A 210 6.25 -13.82 10.77
CA VAL A 210 5.01 -13.11 10.48
C VAL A 210 5.22 -12.16 9.31
N PHE A 211 4.46 -12.34 8.23
CA PHE A 211 4.35 -11.39 7.13
C PHE A 211 3.06 -10.59 7.25
N THR A 212 3.10 -9.28 7.05
CA THR A 212 1.89 -8.43 7.11
C THR A 212 1.54 -7.79 5.77
N LEU A 213 0.33 -8.07 5.29
CA LEU A 213 -0.31 -7.35 4.19
C LEU A 213 -1.14 -6.20 4.75
N TYR A 214 -0.82 -4.97 4.38
CA TYR A 214 -1.62 -3.80 4.75
C TYR A 214 -2.65 -3.50 3.68
N GLY A 215 -3.89 -3.26 4.14
CA GLY A 215 -5.10 -3.05 3.34
C GLY A 215 -4.84 -2.33 2.03
N SER A 216 -4.73 -3.13 0.98
CA SER A 216 -4.60 -2.68 -0.38
C SER A 216 -6.00 -2.78 -0.98
N SER A 217 -6.54 -1.68 -1.50
CA SER A 217 -7.75 -1.75 -2.34
C SER A 217 -7.52 -2.57 -3.61
N VAL A 218 -6.29 -3.00 -3.86
CA VAL A 218 -5.87 -3.84 -4.98
C VAL A 218 -5.92 -5.31 -4.57
N PRO A 219 -6.65 -6.15 -5.32
CA PRO A 219 -6.60 -7.60 -5.18
C PRO A 219 -5.15 -8.11 -5.10
N THR A 220 -4.85 -8.78 -3.99
CA THR A 220 -3.51 -9.31 -3.72
C THR A 220 -3.56 -10.83 -3.75
N ILE A 221 -2.69 -11.43 -4.56
CA ILE A 221 -2.43 -12.86 -4.60
C ILE A 221 -1.13 -13.15 -3.86
N VAL A 222 -1.20 -14.04 -2.86
CA VAL A 222 0.00 -14.68 -2.31
C VAL A 222 0.16 -16.02 -3.02
N SER A 223 1.12 -16.13 -3.93
CA SER A 223 1.34 -17.31 -4.77
C SER A 223 2.28 -18.33 -4.12
N ASN A 224 3.21 -17.86 -3.30
CA ASN A 224 4.09 -18.70 -2.50
C ASN A 224 4.43 -18.01 -1.18
N SER A 225 4.63 -18.78 -0.12
CA SER A 225 4.96 -18.23 1.19
C SER A 225 5.66 -19.25 2.08
N ASN A 226 6.80 -18.84 2.66
CA ASN A 226 7.42 -19.55 3.77
C ASN A 226 6.99 -19.00 5.15
N ALA A 227 6.12 -17.97 5.17
CA ALA A 227 5.73 -17.30 6.41
C ALA A 227 4.96 -18.25 7.32
N SER A 228 5.30 -18.25 8.61
CA SER A 228 4.57 -19.03 9.61
C SER A 228 3.17 -18.46 9.86
N THR A 229 3.03 -17.14 9.67
CA THR A 229 1.76 -16.43 9.77
C THR A 229 1.67 -15.35 8.70
N ILE A 230 0.58 -15.34 7.95
CA ILE A 230 0.20 -14.22 7.09
C ILE A 230 -0.85 -13.41 7.83
N LYS A 231 -0.50 -12.17 8.16
CA LYS A 231 -1.41 -11.21 8.75
C LYS A 231 -1.95 -10.30 7.66
N ILE A 232 -3.26 -10.20 7.53
CA ILE A 232 -3.92 -9.19 6.68
C ILE A 232 -4.48 -8.14 7.63
N ASN A 233 -4.03 -6.90 7.50
CA ASN A 233 -4.56 -5.80 8.29
C ASN A 233 -5.42 -4.92 7.39
N SER A 234 -6.73 -5.18 7.42
CA SER A 234 -7.71 -4.43 6.66
C SER A 234 -7.93 -3.05 7.26
N ALA A 235 -7.75 -2.02 6.45
CA ALA A 235 -7.78 -0.64 6.91
C ALA A 235 -9.13 0.07 6.71
N ASN A 236 -10.11 -0.57 6.06
CA ASN A 236 -11.34 0.10 5.62
C ASN A 236 -12.62 -0.75 5.72
N ASP A 237 -13.77 -0.06 5.72
CA ASP A 237 -15.12 -0.58 5.46
C ASP A 237 -15.36 -0.93 3.96
N LYS A 238 -14.29 -1.02 3.16
CA LYS A 238 -14.36 -1.29 1.71
C LYS A 238 -14.03 -2.75 1.43
N SER A 239 -14.56 -3.25 0.30
CA SER A 239 -14.28 -4.57 -0.26
C SER A 239 -12.78 -4.84 -0.37
N GLU A 240 -12.20 -5.57 0.59
CA GLU A 240 -10.89 -6.19 0.42
C GLU A 240 -11.06 -7.58 -0.17
N ASN A 241 -10.18 -7.94 -1.11
CA ASN A 241 -10.16 -9.24 -1.74
C ASN A 241 -8.71 -9.73 -1.76
N VAL A 242 -8.38 -10.64 -0.84
CA VAL A 242 -7.06 -11.24 -0.76
C VAL A 242 -7.20 -12.72 -1.09
N LEU A 243 -6.48 -13.15 -2.12
CA LEU A 243 -6.42 -14.55 -2.53
C LEU A 243 -5.09 -15.12 -2.09
N ILE A 244 -5.13 -16.18 -1.29
CA ILE A 244 -3.95 -16.88 -0.83
C ILE A 244 -3.98 -18.25 -1.51
N SER A 245 -3.09 -18.47 -2.48
CA SER A 245 -2.97 -19.73 -3.22
C SER A 245 -1.61 -20.32 -2.88
N LEU A 246 -1.56 -21.23 -1.90
CA LEU A 246 -0.30 -21.67 -1.32
C LEU A 246 0.02 -23.13 -1.57
N GLN A 247 1.33 -23.42 -1.64
CA GLN A 247 1.89 -24.77 -1.65
C GLN A 247 1.68 -25.48 -0.30
N SER A 248 1.81 -26.81 -0.28
CA SER A 248 1.57 -27.63 0.92
C SER A 248 2.52 -27.30 2.08
N HIS A 249 2.14 -26.39 2.97
CA HIS A 249 2.81 -26.02 4.22
C HIS A 249 1.78 -25.50 5.23
N SER A 250 1.93 -25.85 6.51
CA SER A 250 1.03 -25.37 7.58
C SER A 250 1.33 -23.91 7.92
N TYR A 251 0.39 -23.00 7.65
CA TYR A 251 0.48 -21.60 8.07
C TYR A 251 -0.75 -21.15 8.85
N ASN A 252 -0.60 -20.03 9.56
CA ASN A 252 -1.71 -19.32 10.19
C ASN A 252 -2.09 -18.10 9.35
N LEU A 253 -3.39 -17.89 9.14
CA LEU A 253 -3.94 -16.68 8.58
C LEU A 253 -4.58 -15.87 9.70
N ARG A 254 -4.16 -14.61 9.85
CA ARG A 254 -4.78 -13.68 10.78
C ARG A 254 -5.26 -12.46 10.03
N VAL A 255 -6.57 -12.32 9.88
CA VAL A 255 -7.18 -11.15 9.28
C VAL A 255 -7.70 -10.24 10.39
N VAL A 256 -7.27 -8.98 10.42
CA VAL A 256 -7.63 -8.00 11.43
C VAL A 256 -8.24 -6.79 10.73
N ASN A 257 -9.42 -6.33 11.15
CA ASN A 257 -9.89 -4.98 10.86
C ASN A 257 -10.14 -4.21 12.19
N LYS A 258 -10.69 -3.00 12.12
CA LYS A 258 -11.00 -2.17 13.30
C LYS A 258 -11.95 -2.82 14.33
N GLU A 259 -12.87 -3.65 13.87
CA GLU A 259 -14.01 -4.17 14.62
C GLU A 259 -13.92 -5.68 14.89
N SER A 260 -13.17 -6.44 14.08
CA SER A 260 -13.10 -7.90 14.24
C SER A 260 -11.78 -8.50 13.76
N THR A 261 -11.46 -9.67 14.30
CA THR A 261 -10.34 -10.53 13.95
C THR A 261 -10.84 -11.90 13.54
N VAL A 262 -10.45 -12.35 12.35
CA VAL A 262 -10.60 -13.74 11.93
C VAL A 262 -9.24 -14.42 11.97
N TYR A 263 -9.19 -15.56 12.65
CA TYR A 263 -7.98 -16.38 12.76
C TYR A 263 -8.26 -17.76 12.20
N ALA A 264 -7.54 -18.14 11.15
CA ALA A 264 -7.56 -19.49 10.61
C ALA A 264 -6.19 -20.14 10.85
N SER A 265 -6.17 -21.31 11.48
CA SER A 265 -4.93 -22.01 11.85
C SER A 265 -4.72 -23.28 11.06
N GLN A 266 -3.44 -23.63 10.90
CA GLN A 266 -2.98 -24.87 10.25
C GLN A 266 -3.63 -25.07 8.88
N ILE A 267 -3.54 -24.04 8.02
CA ILE A 267 -3.95 -24.17 6.63
C ILE A 267 -2.86 -24.97 5.93
N ILE A 268 -3.18 -26.17 5.44
CA ILE A 268 -2.17 -27.13 4.95
C ILE A 268 -1.94 -27.01 3.45
N GLU A 269 -3.00 -27.05 2.65
CA GLU A 269 -2.95 -27.02 1.18
C GLU A 269 -4.27 -26.50 0.64
N GLY A 270 -4.20 -25.71 -0.44
CA GLY A 270 -5.33 -25.16 -1.17
C GLY A 270 -5.30 -23.64 -1.27
N THR A 271 -6.44 -23.10 -1.66
CA THR A 271 -6.71 -21.69 -1.87
C THR A 271 -7.62 -21.17 -0.77
N VAL A 272 -7.27 -20.02 -0.21
CA VAL A 272 -8.11 -19.27 0.73
C VAL A 272 -8.34 -17.89 0.12
N GLN A 273 -9.57 -17.61 -0.29
CA GLN A 273 -9.98 -16.27 -0.69
C GLN A 273 -10.71 -15.60 0.47
N PHE A 274 -10.15 -14.49 0.92
CA PHE A 274 -10.78 -13.62 1.89
C PHE A 274 -11.41 -12.42 1.19
N ILE A 275 -12.72 -12.24 1.39
CA ILE A 275 -13.48 -11.10 0.88
C ILE A 275 -14.15 -10.39 2.06
N GLN A 276 -13.87 -9.10 2.25
CA GLN A 276 -14.49 -8.28 3.29
C GLN A 276 -15.37 -7.21 2.67
N SER A 277 -16.69 -7.40 2.63
CA SER A 277 -17.64 -6.33 2.29
C SER A 277 -18.35 -5.83 3.56
N ASN A 278 -19.68 -5.82 3.58
CA ASN A 278 -20.48 -5.66 4.79
C ASN A 278 -20.39 -6.90 5.70
N THR A 279 -20.13 -8.06 5.10
CA THR A 279 -19.93 -9.34 5.77
C THR A 279 -18.56 -9.90 5.44
N TRP A 280 -17.99 -10.65 6.37
CA TRP A 280 -16.75 -11.38 6.13
C TRP A 280 -17.09 -12.64 5.35
N LYS A 281 -16.40 -12.89 4.25
CA LYS A 281 -16.56 -14.12 3.46
C LYS A 281 -15.21 -14.78 3.26
N ILE A 282 -15.11 -16.04 3.66
CA ILE A 282 -13.99 -16.91 3.31
C ILE A 282 -14.50 -17.94 2.31
N THR A 283 -13.94 -17.94 1.10
CA THR A 283 -14.11 -19.01 0.14
C THR A 283 -12.84 -19.85 0.13
N THR A 284 -12.93 -21.15 0.36
CA THR A 284 -11.72 -21.96 0.44
C THR A 284 -11.95 -23.41 0.09
N ASP A 285 -11.07 -23.98 -0.74
CA ASP A 285 -10.93 -25.42 -0.94
C ASP A 285 -9.84 -26.03 -0.04
N ALA A 286 -9.21 -25.18 0.79
CA ALA A 286 -8.07 -25.56 1.59
C ALA A 286 -8.43 -26.41 2.81
N LEU A 287 -7.48 -27.23 3.26
CA LEU A 287 -7.58 -27.92 4.54
C LEU A 287 -7.24 -26.94 5.68
N ILE A 288 -8.26 -26.52 6.44
CA ILE A 288 -8.16 -25.64 7.61
C ILE A 288 -8.55 -26.42 8.87
N GLU A 289 -7.73 -26.38 9.91
CA GLU A 289 -8.02 -27.09 11.17
C GLU A 289 -9.00 -26.32 12.07
N SER A 290 -8.84 -25.00 12.17
CA SER A 290 -9.70 -24.16 13.01
C SER A 290 -9.89 -22.76 12.43
N ILE A 291 -11.08 -22.18 12.66
CA ILE A 291 -11.40 -20.79 12.32
C ILE A 291 -12.06 -20.15 13.53
N LEU A 292 -11.37 -19.21 14.15
CA LEU A 292 -11.86 -18.41 15.26
C LEU A 292 -12.30 -17.04 14.75
N VAL A 293 -13.47 -16.58 15.19
CA VAL A 293 -14.00 -15.24 14.93
C VAL A 293 -14.41 -14.63 16.27
N ASP A 294 -14.04 -13.38 16.50
CA ASP A 294 -14.28 -12.70 17.77
C ASP A 294 -15.71 -12.18 17.92
N GLU A 295 -16.24 -11.38 16.98
CA GLU A 295 -17.51 -10.66 17.22
C GLU A 295 -18.48 -10.49 16.04
N LYS A 296 -18.09 -10.82 14.78
CA LYS A 296 -18.94 -10.65 13.60
C LYS A 296 -19.37 -11.95 12.92
N ASP A 297 -20.46 -11.88 12.18
CA ASP A 297 -20.90 -12.95 11.30
C ASP A 297 -19.89 -13.14 10.15
N LEU A 298 -19.28 -14.33 10.13
CA LEU A 298 -18.41 -14.80 9.06
C LEU A 298 -19.17 -15.81 8.20
N ILE A 299 -19.21 -15.59 6.90
CA ILE A 299 -19.70 -16.55 5.92
C ILE A 299 -18.52 -17.39 5.43
N VAL A 300 -18.61 -18.70 5.54
CA VAL A 300 -17.63 -19.65 5.01
C VAL A 300 -18.28 -20.45 3.90
N VAL A 301 -17.68 -20.42 2.71
CA VAL A 301 -18.16 -21.11 1.50
C VAL A 301 -17.14 -22.14 1.02
N GLY A 302 -17.61 -23.35 0.72
CA GLY A 302 -16.89 -24.28 -0.15
C GLY A 302 -15.83 -25.19 0.49
N MET A 303 -15.94 -25.51 1.78
CA MET A 303 -15.01 -26.46 2.40
C MET A 303 -15.30 -27.88 1.90
N ASN A 304 -14.35 -28.62 1.33
CA ASN A 304 -14.57 -30.02 0.90
C ASN A 304 -14.79 -30.99 2.09
N GLY A 305 -15.90 -30.87 2.84
CA GLY A 305 -16.36 -31.80 3.88
C GLY A 305 -15.65 -31.71 5.24
N LYS A 306 -15.25 -30.52 5.70
CA LYS A 306 -14.29 -30.40 6.83
C LYS A 306 -14.75 -29.52 8.00
N LYS A 307 -14.12 -29.77 9.16
CA LYS A 307 -14.48 -29.24 10.49
C LYS A 307 -14.02 -27.79 10.67
N ILE A 308 -14.94 -26.91 11.04
CA ILE A 308 -14.75 -25.58 11.57
C ILE A 308 -14.95 -25.61 13.07
N ASN A 309 -13.95 -25.18 13.85
CA ASN A 309 -14.09 -25.03 15.29
C ASN A 309 -14.28 -23.55 15.64
N ASN A 310 -15.48 -23.19 16.12
CA ASN A 310 -15.74 -21.90 16.77
C ASN A 310 -15.73 -22.09 18.30
N ASN A 311 -15.58 -21.02 19.07
CA ASN A 311 -15.75 -20.98 20.53
C ASN A 311 -17.06 -21.65 21.03
N ASN A 312 -18.06 -21.77 20.15
CA ASN A 312 -19.37 -22.37 20.43
C ASN A 312 -19.49 -23.85 19.99
N GLY A 313 -18.47 -24.44 19.35
CA GLY A 313 -18.48 -25.86 18.94
C GLY A 313 -17.73 -26.14 17.63
N VAL A 314 -17.64 -27.43 17.30
CA VAL A 314 -17.05 -27.92 16.04
C VAL A 314 -18.16 -28.28 15.05
N TYR A 315 -18.17 -27.66 13.87
CA TYR A 315 -19.16 -27.81 12.80
C TYR A 315 -18.48 -28.35 11.54
N SER A 316 -19.13 -29.12 10.68
CA SER A 316 -18.55 -29.56 9.40
C SER A 316 -19.24 -28.88 8.22
N VAL A 317 -18.47 -28.29 7.30
CA VAL A 317 -18.97 -27.55 6.13
C VAL A 317 -18.49 -28.20 4.81
N GLY A 318 -19.37 -28.16 3.80
CA GLY A 318 -19.35 -28.60 2.39
C GLY A 318 -19.67 -30.05 2.10
N VAL A 319 -19.07 -30.63 1.05
CA VAL A 319 -19.65 -31.75 0.24
C VAL A 319 -20.05 -33.00 1.04
N ASP A 320 -19.34 -33.30 2.13
CA ASP A 320 -19.65 -34.42 3.06
C ASP A 320 -20.16 -33.95 4.45
N GLY A 321 -20.36 -32.65 4.62
CA GLY A 321 -20.85 -32.00 5.83
C GLY A 321 -22.36 -31.76 5.81
N HIS A 322 -22.89 -31.15 6.87
CA HIS A 322 -24.32 -30.87 6.98
C HIS A 322 -24.77 -29.68 6.11
N CYS A 323 -23.84 -28.86 5.58
CA CYS A 323 -24.12 -27.53 5.03
C CYS A 323 -23.07 -27.13 3.97
N GLU A 324 -23.49 -26.70 2.78
CA GLU A 324 -22.58 -26.23 1.71
C GLU A 324 -21.96 -24.85 2.02
N THR A 325 -22.79 -23.95 2.54
CA THR A 325 -22.40 -22.63 3.03
C THR A 325 -22.83 -22.47 4.50
N ALA A 326 -21.96 -21.90 5.33
CA ALA A 326 -22.23 -21.66 6.74
C ALA A 326 -21.99 -20.20 7.12
N GLN A 327 -22.89 -19.64 7.93
CA GLN A 327 -22.69 -18.39 8.64
C GLN A 327 -22.33 -18.70 10.10
N ILE A 328 -21.23 -18.12 10.54
CA ILE A 328 -20.60 -18.31 11.83
C ILE A 328 -20.66 -16.97 12.56
N GLY A 329 -21.58 -16.85 13.49
CA GLY A 329 -21.72 -15.66 14.34
C GLY A 329 -22.01 -16.07 15.78
N LYS A 330 -22.97 -15.37 16.41
CA LYS A 330 -23.53 -15.79 17.71
C LYS A 330 -24.14 -17.20 17.63
N GLU A 331 -24.73 -17.53 16.50
CA GLU A 331 -25.26 -18.85 16.19
C GLU A 331 -24.64 -19.37 14.88
N PHE A 332 -24.48 -20.68 14.79
CA PHE A 332 -24.10 -21.35 13.54
C PHE A 332 -25.36 -21.59 12.71
N LYS A 333 -25.38 -21.09 11.47
CA LYS A 333 -26.51 -21.27 10.55
C LYS A 333 -26.03 -21.78 9.20
N CYS A 334 -26.73 -22.76 8.69
CA CYS A 334 -26.53 -23.26 7.33
C CYS A 334 -27.35 -22.43 6.37
N ILE A 335 -26.70 -21.94 5.32
CA ILE A 335 -27.29 -21.06 4.32
C ILE A 335 -27.32 -21.84 3.01
N SER A 336 -28.48 -21.90 2.36
CA SER A 336 -28.56 -22.38 0.98
C SER A 336 -28.11 -21.28 0.04
N ASP A 337 -27.36 -21.62 -1.00
CA ASP A 337 -26.77 -20.66 -1.94
C ASP A 337 -27.80 -19.71 -2.59
N GLU A 338 -29.07 -20.13 -2.71
CA GLU A 338 -30.17 -19.29 -3.23
C GLU A 338 -30.45 -18.03 -2.38
N SER A 339 -30.18 -18.09 -1.07
CA SER A 339 -30.48 -17.00 -0.13
C SER A 339 -29.43 -15.91 -0.05
N LEU A 340 -28.32 -16.04 -0.77
CA LEU A 340 -27.25 -15.03 -0.87
C LEU A 340 -27.39 -14.13 -2.10
N SER A 341 -28.47 -14.26 -2.87
CA SER A 341 -28.79 -13.32 -3.94
C SER A 341 -29.33 -12.01 -3.34
N ASP A 342 -28.51 -10.96 -3.36
CA ASP A 342 -28.88 -9.60 -2.94
C ASP A 342 -30.10 -9.11 -3.75
N ASN A 343 -31.30 -9.26 -3.19
CA ASN A 343 -32.50 -8.61 -3.69
C ASN A 343 -32.45 -7.11 -3.36
N SER A 344 -31.70 -6.36 -4.17
CA SER A 344 -31.87 -4.91 -4.30
C SER A 344 -32.80 -4.62 -5.48
N SER A 345 -34.09 -4.91 -5.32
CA SER A 345 -35.14 -4.29 -6.13
C SER A 345 -36.22 -3.76 -5.20
N GLU A 346 -36.11 -2.48 -4.87
CA GLU A 346 -37.21 -1.70 -4.34
C GLU A 346 -38.34 -1.66 -5.38
N HIS A 347 -39.45 -2.35 -5.11
CA HIS A 347 -40.73 -1.92 -5.65
C HIS A 347 -41.86 -2.17 -4.66
N ASP A 348 -42.46 -1.05 -4.25
CA ASP A 348 -43.63 -0.91 -3.40
C ASP A 348 -44.91 -1.48 -4.05
N ASP A 349 -45.79 -1.92 -3.17
CA ASP A 349 -47.24 -2.00 -3.25
C ASP A 349 -47.91 -2.87 -4.34
N SER A 350 -48.55 -3.97 -3.89
CA SER A 350 -50.03 -4.00 -3.79
C SER A 350 -50.58 -5.34 -3.28
N GLU A 351 -51.76 -5.21 -2.69
CA GLU A 351 -52.46 -6.11 -1.79
C GLU A 351 -53.08 -7.39 -2.39
N ASN A 352 -53.43 -8.29 -1.46
CA ASN A 352 -54.58 -9.20 -1.46
C ASN A 352 -54.63 -10.40 -2.45
N SER A 353 -54.60 -11.62 -1.91
CA SER A 353 -55.84 -12.36 -1.60
C SER A 353 -55.56 -13.77 -1.05
N LEU A 354 -56.44 -14.17 -0.13
CA LEU A 354 -56.59 -15.50 0.47
C LEU A 354 -56.95 -16.56 -0.58
N SER A 355 -56.44 -17.80 -0.46
CA SER A 355 -57.26 -18.99 -0.13
C SER A 355 -56.57 -20.35 -0.34
N ASN A 356 -56.82 -21.22 0.64
CA ASN A 356 -57.07 -22.67 0.61
C ASN A 356 -55.98 -23.70 0.24
N ASP A 357 -55.65 -24.50 1.27
CA ASP A 357 -55.71 -25.97 1.33
C ASP A 357 -55.86 -26.74 0.02
N SER A 358 -54.93 -27.65 -0.25
CA SER A 358 -55.21 -29.09 -0.16
C SER A 358 -53.99 -29.96 -0.47
N SER A 359 -53.90 -31.03 0.31
CA SER A 359 -53.05 -32.20 0.15
C SER A 359 -53.34 -33.00 -1.12
N SER A 360 -52.31 -33.54 -1.77
CA SER A 360 -52.37 -34.90 -2.35
C SER A 360 -51.00 -35.49 -2.62
N ILE A 361 -50.77 -36.64 -1.99
CA ILE A 361 -49.79 -37.69 -2.26
C ILE A 361 -50.11 -38.37 -3.59
N SER A 362 -49.09 -38.78 -4.37
CA SER A 362 -48.97 -40.03 -5.18
C SER A 362 -47.69 -39.92 -6.03
N GLU A 363 -46.60 -40.65 -5.74
CA GLU A 363 -46.29 -42.04 -6.14
C GLU A 363 -46.26 -42.35 -7.65
N SER A 364 -45.04 -42.66 -8.10
CA SER A 364 -44.62 -43.58 -9.18
C SER A 364 -45.05 -43.30 -10.63
N SER A 365 -44.09 -43.24 -11.55
CA SER A 365 -43.61 -44.44 -12.25
C SER A 365 -42.65 -44.11 -13.40
N GLU A 366 -41.78 -45.07 -13.64
CA GLU A 366 -40.71 -45.14 -14.63
C GLU A 366 -41.22 -45.02 -16.07
N THR A 367 -40.40 -44.48 -16.98
CA THR A 367 -40.20 -45.13 -18.29
C THR A 367 -38.91 -44.68 -18.96
N SER A 368 -38.10 -45.70 -19.23
CA SER A 368 -36.93 -45.75 -20.11
C SER A 368 -37.22 -45.37 -21.56
N SER A 369 -36.28 -44.70 -22.23
CA SER A 369 -35.81 -45.13 -23.55
C SER A 369 -34.52 -44.43 -23.99
N SER A 370 -33.62 -45.26 -24.47
CA SER A 370 -32.29 -45.09 -25.08
C SER A 370 -32.29 -44.53 -26.50
N HIS A 371 -31.23 -43.78 -26.85
CA HIS A 371 -30.35 -43.91 -28.05
C HIS A 371 -29.47 -42.65 -28.13
N GLU A 372 -28.15 -42.70 -27.94
CA GLU A 372 -27.10 -43.27 -28.81
C GLU A 372 -26.97 -42.52 -30.16
N SER A 373 -26.04 -41.56 -30.23
CA SER A 373 -24.86 -41.64 -31.10
C SER A 373 -24.20 -40.27 -31.32
N THR A 374 -22.91 -40.29 -31.00
CA THR A 374 -21.81 -39.39 -31.35
C THR A 374 -21.71 -39.13 -32.85
N GLU A 375 -21.39 -37.90 -33.25
CA GLU A 375 -20.50 -37.69 -34.40
C GLU A 375 -19.75 -36.35 -34.30
N THR A 376 -18.44 -36.47 -34.49
CA THR A 376 -17.43 -35.42 -34.45
C THR A 376 -17.20 -34.94 -35.88
N SER A 377 -17.15 -33.64 -36.15
CA SER A 377 -16.33 -33.13 -37.26
C SER A 377 -16.08 -31.63 -37.17
N SER A 378 -14.86 -31.33 -37.55
CA SER A 378 -14.09 -30.09 -37.60
C SER A 378 -14.39 -29.23 -38.84
N GLU A 379 -13.72 -28.07 -38.88
CA GLU A 379 -13.51 -27.17 -40.04
C GLU A 379 -14.67 -26.18 -40.30
N THR A 380 -14.49 -24.90 -40.65
CA THR A 380 -13.34 -24.14 -41.12
C THR A 380 -13.70 -22.65 -41.03
N SER A 381 -12.67 -21.81 -40.95
CA SER A 381 -12.71 -20.35 -41.00
C SER A 381 -13.19 -19.84 -42.37
N GLU A 382 -14.19 -18.95 -42.40
CA GLU A 382 -14.47 -18.10 -43.57
C GLU A 382 -14.48 -16.63 -43.17
N THR A 383 -13.45 -15.94 -43.62
CA THR A 383 -13.25 -14.50 -43.59
C THR A 383 -14.12 -13.86 -44.67
N GLN A 384 -15.05 -12.96 -44.30
CA GLN A 384 -15.81 -12.19 -45.28
C GLN A 384 -15.06 -10.91 -45.68
N ASN A 385 -14.81 -10.82 -46.98
CA ASN A 385 -14.43 -9.62 -47.72
C ASN A 385 -15.46 -8.51 -47.55
N SER A 386 -14.98 -7.27 -47.47
CA SER A 386 -15.74 -6.10 -47.89
C SER A 386 -14.80 -5.16 -48.63
N GLU A 387 -14.90 -5.20 -49.96
CA GLU A 387 -14.36 -4.21 -50.86
C GLU A 387 -15.17 -2.92 -50.75
N SER A 388 -14.50 -1.77 -50.60
CA SER A 388 -15.03 -0.50 -51.09
C SER A 388 -13.88 0.35 -51.61
N ASN A 389 -13.78 0.42 -52.93
CA ASN A 389 -12.96 1.35 -53.68
C ASN A 389 -13.42 2.80 -53.44
N SER A 390 -12.46 3.70 -53.24
CA SER A 390 -12.62 5.12 -53.51
C SER A 390 -11.24 5.73 -53.76
N MET A 391 -10.88 5.84 -55.03
CA MET A 391 -9.74 6.63 -55.50
C MET A 391 -9.97 8.13 -55.22
N THR A 392 -8.92 8.83 -54.76
CA THR A 392 -8.59 10.18 -55.25
C THR A 392 -7.16 10.57 -54.86
N ASN A 393 -6.31 10.61 -55.89
CA ASN A 393 -5.18 11.50 -56.21
C ASN A 393 -4.38 12.30 -55.16
N ASP A 394 -3.07 12.23 -55.41
CA ASP A 394 -2.07 13.31 -55.43
C ASP A 394 -1.85 14.14 -54.15
N SER A 395 -0.69 13.97 -53.52
CA SER A 395 0.37 15.00 -53.55
C SER A 395 1.71 14.35 -53.18
N ASP A 396 2.72 14.62 -53.99
CA ASP A 396 4.13 14.55 -53.61
C ASP A 396 4.37 15.36 -52.33
N ASP A 397 5.16 14.84 -51.40
CA ASP A 397 6.26 15.62 -50.84
C ASP A 397 7.27 14.74 -50.10
N SER A 398 8.50 14.87 -50.56
CA SER A 398 9.75 14.42 -49.96
C SER A 398 9.91 14.83 -48.50
N ASN A 399 10.39 13.95 -47.63
CA ASN A 399 11.49 14.34 -46.74
C ASN A 399 12.25 13.18 -46.09
N ASN A 400 13.55 13.43 -45.96
CA ASN A 400 14.61 12.51 -45.59
C ASN A 400 14.56 12.10 -44.11
N ASN A 401 14.67 10.80 -43.83
CA ASN A 401 15.03 10.30 -42.51
C ASN A 401 16.56 10.20 -42.42
N ALA A 402 17.16 11.07 -41.60
CA ALA A 402 18.55 11.00 -41.20
C ALA A 402 18.64 10.30 -39.83
N ASP A 403 19.32 9.16 -39.81
CA ASP A 403 19.73 8.45 -38.61
C ASP A 403 20.71 9.33 -37.81
N ASN A 404 20.31 9.75 -36.61
CA ASN A 404 21.16 10.51 -35.68
C ASN A 404 21.74 9.57 -34.62
N ASP A 405 22.91 9.01 -34.91
CA ASP A 405 23.77 8.34 -33.94
C ASP A 405 24.41 9.39 -33.00
N ASN A 406 23.91 9.47 -31.77
CA ASN A 406 24.45 10.34 -30.73
C ASN A 406 25.74 9.74 -30.13
N GLY A 407 26.85 9.86 -30.86
CA GLY A 407 28.19 9.58 -30.36
C GLY A 407 28.58 10.56 -29.24
N LEU A 408 28.97 10.03 -28.08
CA LEU A 408 29.51 10.80 -26.95
C LEU A 408 30.67 11.70 -27.41
N SER A 409 30.40 13.01 -27.42
CA SER A 409 31.38 14.06 -27.73
C SER A 409 32.68 13.84 -26.97
N GLY A 410 33.81 13.85 -27.68
CA GLY A 410 35.14 13.62 -27.10
C GLY A 410 35.52 14.55 -25.95
N GLY A 411 34.79 15.67 -25.76
CA GLY A 411 34.92 16.52 -24.58
C GLY A 411 34.48 15.86 -23.27
N ALA A 412 33.45 14.99 -23.30
CA ALA A 412 32.98 14.28 -22.12
C ALA A 412 34.01 13.26 -21.60
N ILE A 413 34.69 12.58 -22.52
CA ILE A 413 35.74 11.60 -22.18
C ILE A 413 36.92 12.30 -21.49
N PHE A 414 37.33 13.48 -21.99
CA PHE A 414 38.42 14.24 -21.38
C PHE A 414 38.11 14.70 -19.95
N ALA A 415 36.88 15.14 -19.69
CA ALA A 415 36.45 15.59 -18.36
C ALA A 415 36.50 14.44 -17.33
N ILE A 416 36.07 13.23 -17.71
CA ILE A 416 36.09 12.05 -16.84
C ILE A 416 37.54 11.66 -16.49
N VAL A 417 38.44 11.66 -17.47
CA VAL A 417 39.85 11.32 -17.26
C VAL A 417 40.55 12.34 -16.34
N LEU A 418 40.26 13.63 -16.51
CA LEU A 418 40.82 14.69 -15.66
C LEU A 418 40.32 14.57 -14.21
N GLY A 419 39.04 14.26 -14.01
CA GLY A 419 38.46 14.05 -12.68
C GLY A 419 39.14 12.91 -11.91
N LEU A 420 39.37 11.77 -12.58
CA LEU A 420 40.06 10.62 -11.98
C LEU A 420 41.51 10.93 -11.57
N LEU A 421 42.22 11.75 -12.36
CA LEU A 421 43.59 12.17 -12.04
C LEU A 421 43.66 13.01 -10.75
N ILE A 422 42.71 13.94 -10.56
CA ILE A 422 42.66 14.81 -9.38
C ILE A 422 42.37 13.98 -8.12
N VAL A 423 41.42 13.02 -8.20
CA VAL A 423 41.10 12.13 -7.08
C VAL A 423 42.31 11.28 -6.67
N LEU A 424 43.06 10.76 -7.63
CA LEU A 424 44.29 9.99 -7.37
C LEU A 424 45.34 10.81 -6.59
N ILE A 425 45.53 12.08 -6.96
CA ILE A 425 46.49 12.97 -6.28
C ILE A 425 46.08 13.22 -4.82
N ILE A 426 44.78 13.41 -4.55
CA ILE A 426 44.27 13.63 -3.19
C ILE A 426 44.53 12.39 -2.32
N ILE A 427 44.29 11.18 -2.83
CA ILE A 427 44.53 9.92 -2.11
C ILE A 427 46.01 9.81 -1.69
N ILE A 428 46.95 10.14 -2.59
CA ILE A 428 48.39 10.09 -2.30
C ILE A 428 48.76 11.06 -1.16
N ILE A 429 48.20 12.27 -1.16
CA ILE A 429 48.45 13.28 -0.10
C ILE A 429 47.94 12.78 1.26
N VAL A 430 46.73 12.21 1.31
CA VAL A 430 46.15 11.67 2.55
C VAL A 430 47.02 10.54 3.13
N ILE A 431 47.47 9.61 2.28
CA ILE A 431 48.37 8.52 2.71
C ILE A 431 49.68 9.09 3.27
N ALA A 432 50.28 10.08 2.61
CA ALA A 432 51.51 10.71 3.09
C ALA A 432 51.34 11.37 4.46
N VAL A 433 50.22 12.06 4.70
CA VAL A 433 49.89 12.69 5.99
C VAL A 433 49.68 11.63 7.08
N LEU A 434 48.97 10.54 6.78
CA LEU A 434 48.77 9.45 7.72
C LEU A 434 50.09 8.78 8.11
N VAL A 435 50.94 8.45 7.12
CA VAL A 435 52.27 7.89 7.38
C VAL A 435 53.11 8.82 8.23
N TYR A 436 53.09 10.13 7.95
CA TYR A 436 53.79 11.13 8.75
C TYR A 436 53.30 11.10 10.22
N PHE A 437 51.99 11.11 10.45
CA PHE A 437 51.42 11.10 11.80
C PHE A 437 51.67 9.79 12.56
N PHE A 438 51.70 8.65 11.89
CA PHE A 438 51.91 7.35 12.53
C PHE A 438 53.39 7.05 12.79
N VAL A 439 54.30 7.44 11.90
CA VAL A 439 55.73 7.14 12.03
C VAL A 439 56.45 8.15 12.92
N PHE A 440 56.11 9.44 12.82
CA PHE A 440 56.85 10.52 13.51
C PHE A 440 56.20 10.97 14.81
N LYS A 441 55.17 10.27 15.33
CA LYS A 441 54.55 10.66 16.59
C LYS A 441 55.60 10.55 17.72
N PRO A 442 55.99 11.68 18.37
CA PRO A 442 56.97 11.64 19.44
C PRO A 442 56.39 10.81 20.59
N LYS A 443 57.11 9.74 20.98
CA LYS A 443 56.76 8.93 22.15
C LYS A 443 56.77 9.86 23.37
N LYS A 444 55.58 10.18 23.90
CA LYS A 444 55.46 10.94 25.14
C LYS A 444 56.09 10.08 26.25
N GLN A 445 57.20 10.55 26.82
CA GLN A 445 57.75 9.98 28.04
C GLN A 445 56.71 10.15 29.15
N SER A 446 56.16 9.03 29.62
CA SER A 446 55.29 9.01 30.79
C SER A 446 56.13 9.33 32.02
N THR A 447 56.03 10.56 32.53
CA THR A 447 56.59 10.91 33.83
C THR A 447 55.77 10.21 34.91
N TYR A 448 56.32 9.12 35.43
CA TYR A 448 55.79 8.38 36.57
C TYR A 448 55.97 9.24 37.83
N THR A 449 54.89 9.80 38.33
CA THR A 449 54.84 10.47 39.64
C THR A 449 54.48 9.43 40.68
N GLY A 450 55.51 8.83 41.28
CA GLY A 450 55.37 8.01 42.48
C GLY A 450 55.21 8.91 43.71
N ILE A 451 54.17 8.61 44.50
CA ILE A 451 53.87 9.17 45.83
C ILE A 451 54.83 8.55 46.85
#